data_AF-A0A935MVC7-F1
#
_entry.id   AF-A0A935MVC7-F1
#
_cell.length_a   1.000
_cell.length_b   1.000
_cell.length_c   1.000
_cell.angle_alpha   90.00
_cell.angle_beta   90.00
_cell.angle_gamma   90.00
#
_symmetry.space_group_name_H-M   'P 1'
#
loop_
_entity.id
_entity.type
_entity.pdbx_description
1 polymer ?
#
loop_
_entity_poly.entity_id
_entity_poly.type
_entity_poly.pdbx_seq_one_letter_code
_entity_poly.pdbx_strand_id
1 'polypeptide(L)'
;MKRSNFLKSIGIAGMGSIIPLNVFKAKQSEREGFLPPNCVLIPTETAGPFPLDLTENSKFFRKNLIENKTGVPLHLKLRVIGSENCLPMNNVRVNIWHCDKDGLYSGYSQQNNQGQAGQTYLRGYQFADANGEVQFETIFPGWYNGRICHIHFQVYVSSVYAAISQLTFPLDIKNKIYTDNSSLYTKGADPMSLNSDMIFADGYAYQLASLTPNLKDGGYDAYLEVTIQGNGMTGLANLEPENYGQFSLKQNYPNPYIAETVIPFILEYQSDVQLELYNLEGQKLYSIRKDQLAIGHQEIKLNLNALRLPLENYVYQLEVKNRNGIFRSCKMMTAAN
;
A
#
# COMPACT_ATOMS: atom_id res chain seq x y z
N MET A 1 4.23 5.35 -42.80
CA MET A 1 3.81 4.49 -43.92
C MET A 1 4.89 3.44 -44.20
N LYS A 2 4.47 2.17 -44.30
CA LYS A 2 5.12 0.99 -44.92
C LYS A 2 6.21 0.20 -44.16
N ARG A 3 5.76 -0.99 -43.74
CA ARG A 3 6.45 -2.27 -43.49
C ARG A 3 7.34 -2.70 -44.66
N SER A 4 8.45 -3.41 -44.40
CA SER A 4 8.66 -4.78 -44.91
C SER A 4 9.89 -5.46 -44.31
N ASN A 5 9.71 -6.74 -43.99
CA ASN A 5 10.73 -7.70 -43.58
C ASN A 5 11.39 -8.36 -44.81
N PHE A 6 12.55 -8.99 -44.53
CA PHE A 6 12.94 -10.34 -44.95
C PHE A 6 13.75 -10.58 -46.25
N LEU A 7 15.04 -10.91 -46.00
CA LEU A 7 15.93 -11.96 -46.52
C LEU A 7 16.11 -12.26 -48.03
N LYS A 8 17.39 -12.35 -48.43
CA LYS A 8 18.18 -13.56 -48.83
C LYS A 8 19.41 -13.06 -49.64
N SER A 9 20.65 -13.47 -49.41
CA SER A 9 21.16 -14.83 -49.59
C SER A 9 22.65 -14.89 -49.19
N ILE A 10 23.07 -15.98 -48.55
CA ILE A 10 24.48 -16.40 -48.46
C ILE A 10 24.55 -17.77 -49.14
N GLY A 11 25.54 -17.95 -50.02
CA GLY A 11 25.85 -19.23 -50.63
C GLY A 11 27.12 -19.85 -50.04
N ILE A 12 27.06 -21.19 -49.87
CA ILE A 12 28.09 -22.23 -50.17
C ILE A 12 29.45 -22.09 -49.43
N ALA A 13 30.11 -23.10 -48.86
CA ALA A 13 29.88 -24.51 -48.54
C ALA A 13 31.05 -24.95 -47.63
N GLY A 14 30.91 -26.06 -46.91
CA GLY A 14 32.03 -26.69 -46.21
C GLY A 14 31.60 -27.98 -45.52
N MET A 15 31.99 -29.12 -46.09
CA MET A 15 31.78 -30.47 -45.54
C MET A 15 32.71 -30.72 -44.34
N GLY A 16 32.21 -31.45 -43.34
CA GLY A 16 33.06 -32.00 -42.28
C GLY A 16 32.30 -32.84 -41.24
N SER A 17 32.37 -34.17 -41.44
CA SER A 17 32.47 -35.22 -40.40
C SER A 17 31.32 -35.46 -39.41
N ILE A 18 30.76 -36.67 -39.50
CA ILE A 18 29.73 -37.26 -38.64
C ILE A 18 30.40 -37.86 -37.39
N ILE A 19 30.02 -37.39 -36.19
CA ILE A 19 30.20 -38.10 -34.92
C ILE A 19 28.84 -38.11 -34.22
N PRO A 20 28.26 -39.27 -33.84
CA PRO A 20 27.01 -39.27 -33.08
C PRO A 20 27.35 -39.05 -31.61
N LEU A 21 27.35 -37.79 -31.15
CA LEU A 21 27.14 -37.54 -29.72
C LEU A 21 25.65 -37.62 -29.44
N ASN A 22 25.25 -38.61 -28.65
CA ASN A 22 23.96 -38.63 -27.97
C ASN A 22 23.90 -37.45 -26.99
N VAL A 23 23.52 -36.28 -27.49
CA VAL A 23 23.10 -35.16 -26.67
C VAL A 23 21.64 -35.41 -26.32
N PHE A 24 21.38 -35.73 -25.06
CA PHE A 24 20.05 -35.62 -24.48
C PHE A 24 19.52 -34.21 -24.79
N LYS A 25 18.61 -34.11 -25.77
CA LYS A 25 17.84 -32.90 -26.02
C LYS A 25 16.90 -32.73 -24.84
N ALA A 26 17.38 -32.05 -23.80
CA ALA A 26 16.51 -31.49 -22.79
C ALA A 26 15.50 -30.63 -23.55
N LYS A 27 14.23 -31.02 -23.48
CA LYS A 27 13.11 -30.31 -24.07
C LYS A 27 13.06 -28.96 -23.36
N GLN A 28 13.73 -27.93 -23.91
CA GLN A 28 13.52 -26.56 -23.52
C GLN A 28 12.04 -26.27 -23.81
N SER A 29 11.23 -26.38 -22.76
CA SER A 29 9.95 -25.71 -22.70
C SER A 29 10.27 -24.23 -22.80
N GLU A 30 10.11 -23.66 -23.99
CA GLU A 30 9.92 -22.23 -24.16
C GLU A 30 8.67 -21.86 -23.36
N ARG A 31 8.85 -21.58 -22.07
CA ARG A 31 7.98 -20.62 -21.41
C ARG A 31 8.36 -19.31 -22.05
N GLU A 32 7.54 -18.86 -22.99
CA GLU A 32 7.45 -17.44 -23.31
C GLU A 32 7.33 -16.70 -21.98
N GLY A 33 8.44 -16.14 -21.52
CA GLY A 33 8.46 -15.15 -20.47
C GLY A 33 7.72 -13.95 -21.03
N PHE A 34 6.45 -13.85 -20.68
CA PHE A 34 5.69 -12.61 -20.79
C PHE A 34 6.43 -11.59 -19.90
N LEU A 35 7.40 -10.88 -20.47
CA LEU A 35 7.82 -9.60 -19.89
C LEU A 35 6.56 -8.73 -19.93
N PRO A 36 6.01 -8.28 -18.79
CA PRO A 36 4.83 -7.44 -18.83
C PRO A 36 5.17 -6.16 -19.61
N PRO A 37 4.25 -5.67 -20.45
CA PRO A 37 4.44 -4.39 -21.11
C PRO A 37 4.52 -3.31 -20.03
N ASN A 38 5.68 -2.66 -19.90
CA ASN A 38 5.96 -1.49 -19.07
C ASN A 38 5.01 -1.27 -17.88
N CYS A 39 5.41 -1.62 -16.65
CA CYS A 39 4.71 -1.16 -15.45
C CYS A 39 4.92 0.36 -15.33
N VAL A 40 4.01 1.12 -15.91
CA VAL A 40 4.07 2.58 -15.97
C VAL A 40 3.70 3.13 -14.60
N LEU A 41 4.53 4.02 -14.08
CA LEU A 41 4.30 4.72 -12.82
C LEU A 41 2.91 5.36 -12.80
N ILE A 42 2.24 5.25 -11.66
CA ILE A 42 1.00 5.97 -11.41
C ILE A 42 1.25 7.48 -11.57
N PRO A 43 0.38 8.22 -12.29
CA PRO A 43 0.43 9.68 -12.33
C PRO A 43 0.31 10.26 -10.91
N THR A 44 1.19 11.20 -10.58
CA THR A 44 1.18 11.89 -9.29
C THR A 44 0.12 12.98 -9.31
N GLU A 45 -0.82 12.95 -8.36
CA GLU A 45 -1.88 13.96 -8.25
C GLU A 45 -1.82 14.79 -6.97
N THR A 46 -2.61 15.86 -6.91
CA THR A 46 -2.80 16.57 -5.64
C THR A 46 -3.49 15.70 -4.59
N ALA A 47 -3.10 15.89 -3.33
CA ALA A 47 -3.82 15.39 -2.17
C ALA A 47 -5.22 16.02 -2.00
N GLY A 48 -5.50 17.10 -2.73
CA GLY A 48 -6.66 17.93 -2.51
C GLY A 48 -6.61 18.66 -1.16
N PRO A 49 -7.68 19.35 -0.78
CA PRO A 49 -7.71 20.17 0.43
C PRO A 49 -8.03 19.37 1.71
N PHE A 50 -8.23 18.05 1.62
CA PHE A 50 -8.67 17.21 2.73
C PHE A 50 -7.79 15.98 3.06
N PRO A 51 -6.44 16.00 2.92
CA PRO A 51 -5.61 14.90 3.41
C PRO A 51 -5.48 14.94 4.92
N LEU A 52 -5.61 13.81 5.60
CA LEU A 52 -5.27 13.66 7.01
C LEU A 52 -4.01 12.78 7.14
N ASP A 53 -3.18 13.04 8.14
CA ASP A 53 -2.21 12.04 8.58
C ASP A 53 -2.98 10.93 9.31
N LEU A 54 -3.25 9.84 8.59
CA LEU A 54 -4.03 8.72 9.13
C LEU A 54 -3.28 7.92 10.18
N THR A 55 -1.96 8.09 10.31
CA THR A 55 -1.14 7.36 11.28
C THR A 55 -1.13 7.97 12.68
N GLU A 56 -1.59 9.22 12.83
CA GLU A 56 -1.75 9.86 14.15
C GLU A 56 -2.91 9.27 14.96
N ASN A 57 -3.85 8.59 14.32
CA ASN A 57 -5.01 7.99 14.96
C ASN A 57 -5.20 6.53 14.50
N SER A 58 -5.01 5.60 15.45
CA SER A 58 -5.13 4.16 15.20
C SER A 58 -6.51 3.73 14.67
N LYS A 59 -7.57 4.55 14.85
CA LYS A 59 -8.91 4.30 14.29
C LYS A 59 -8.89 4.17 12.77
N PHE A 60 -7.94 4.81 12.07
CA PHE A 60 -7.87 4.74 10.61
C PHE A 60 -7.29 3.43 10.10
N PHE A 61 -6.73 2.58 10.96
CA PHE A 61 -6.32 1.25 10.54
C PHE A 61 -7.48 0.28 10.55
N ARG A 62 -8.17 0.18 9.42
CA ARG A 62 -9.39 -0.62 9.29
C ARG A 62 -9.70 -0.93 7.83
N LYS A 63 -10.31 -2.08 7.62
CA LYS A 63 -10.85 -2.50 6.32
C LYS A 63 -12.18 -1.82 6.03
N ASN A 64 -13.09 -1.78 7.01
CA ASN A 64 -14.41 -1.17 6.86
C ASN A 64 -14.38 0.32 7.19
N LEU A 65 -14.67 1.16 6.20
CA LEU A 65 -14.60 2.61 6.30
C LEU A 65 -15.96 3.29 6.48
N ILE A 66 -17.06 2.53 6.40
CA ILE A 66 -18.42 3.05 6.20
C ILE A 66 -18.89 3.88 7.40
N GLU A 67 -18.58 3.43 8.62
CA GLU A 67 -19.14 3.97 9.86
C GLU A 67 -20.66 4.08 9.79
N ASN A 68 -21.21 5.30 9.83
CA ASN A 68 -22.64 5.58 9.79
C ASN A 68 -23.13 6.06 8.41
N LYS A 69 -22.29 5.98 7.38
CA LYS A 69 -22.64 6.48 6.05
C LYS A 69 -23.52 5.52 5.27
N THR A 70 -24.42 6.09 4.49
CA THR A 70 -25.28 5.37 3.55
C THR A 70 -24.71 5.51 2.14
N GLY A 71 -24.88 4.48 1.32
CA GLY A 71 -24.40 4.44 -0.06
C GLY A 71 -24.44 3.01 -0.59
N VAL A 72 -24.26 2.84 -1.90
CA VAL A 72 -24.11 1.51 -2.51
C VAL A 72 -22.81 0.89 -2.01
N PRO A 73 -22.79 -0.35 -1.49
CA PRO A 73 -21.55 -1.00 -1.04
C PRO A 73 -20.51 -1.09 -2.16
N LEU A 74 -19.26 -0.80 -1.82
CA LEU A 74 -18.11 -0.89 -2.71
C LEU A 74 -16.96 -1.64 -2.01
N HIS A 75 -16.53 -2.75 -2.59
CA HIS A 75 -15.32 -3.44 -2.20
C HIS A 75 -14.17 -2.95 -3.09
N LEU A 76 -13.31 -2.09 -2.55
CA LEU A 76 -12.17 -1.55 -3.28
C LEU A 76 -10.92 -2.37 -3.01
N LYS A 77 -10.30 -2.89 -4.07
CA LYS A 77 -8.99 -3.52 -4.04
C LYS A 77 -7.98 -2.68 -4.82
N LEU A 78 -6.82 -2.43 -4.22
CA LEU A 78 -5.68 -1.84 -4.91
C LEU A 78 -4.52 -2.83 -4.87
N ARG A 79 -3.84 -3.03 -6.01
CA ARG A 79 -2.64 -3.86 -6.07
C ARG A 79 -1.42 -2.99 -6.37
N VAL A 80 -0.43 -3.02 -5.50
CA VAL A 80 0.79 -2.23 -5.64
C VAL A 80 1.89 -3.07 -6.28
N ILE A 81 2.50 -2.56 -7.33
CA ILE A 81 3.63 -3.17 -8.03
C ILE A 81 4.82 -2.23 -8.14
N GLY A 82 6.03 -2.77 -8.11
CA GLY A 82 7.27 -2.01 -8.28
C GLY A 82 7.62 -1.82 -9.75
N SER A 83 7.94 -0.60 -10.16
CA SER A 83 8.30 -0.27 -11.55
C SER A 83 9.61 -0.92 -12.02
N GLU A 84 10.54 -1.27 -11.12
CA GLU A 84 11.84 -1.81 -11.51
C GLU A 84 11.78 -3.28 -11.93
N ASN A 85 10.80 -4.03 -11.43
CA ASN A 85 10.68 -5.46 -11.68
C ASN A 85 9.26 -5.94 -12.02
N CYS A 86 8.27 -5.03 -12.03
CA CYS A 86 6.87 -5.37 -12.26
C CYS A 86 6.30 -6.41 -11.27
N LEU A 87 6.91 -6.54 -10.08
CA LEU A 87 6.48 -7.49 -9.07
C LEU A 87 5.64 -6.81 -7.99
N PRO A 88 4.71 -7.55 -7.35
CA PRO A 88 3.99 -7.07 -6.18
C PRO A 88 4.87 -6.50 -5.08
N MET A 89 4.40 -5.43 -4.43
CA MET A 89 5.01 -4.85 -3.25
C MET A 89 4.17 -5.18 -2.02
N ASN A 90 4.64 -6.12 -1.21
CA ASN A 90 4.01 -6.45 0.06
C ASN A 90 4.41 -5.46 1.16
N ASN A 91 3.61 -5.37 2.21
CA ASN A 91 3.84 -4.54 3.41
C ASN A 91 3.98 -3.03 3.16
N VAL A 92 3.57 -2.55 1.98
CA VAL A 92 3.44 -1.10 1.73
C VAL A 92 2.11 -0.61 2.30
N ARG A 93 2.14 0.58 2.92
CA ARG A 93 0.91 1.20 3.44
C ARG A 93 0.18 1.88 2.31
N VAL A 94 -1.10 1.62 2.19
CA VAL A 94 -2.00 2.34 1.29
C VAL A 94 -3.06 3.05 2.12
N ASN A 95 -3.09 4.38 2.03
CA ASN A 95 -4.14 5.21 2.61
C ASN A 95 -5.18 5.49 1.52
N ILE A 96 -6.47 5.48 1.87
CA ILE A 96 -7.53 5.99 1.00
C ILE A 96 -8.45 6.97 1.73
N TRP A 97 -9.01 7.89 0.97
CA TRP A 97 -10.13 8.72 1.42
C TRP A 97 -11.02 9.15 0.25
N HIS A 98 -12.32 9.31 0.52
CA HIS A 98 -13.25 9.86 -0.45
C HIS A 98 -14.43 10.55 0.23
N CYS A 99 -15.23 11.26 -0.57
CA CYS A 99 -16.47 11.87 -0.12
C CYS A 99 -17.58 10.83 0.07
N ASP A 100 -18.57 11.14 0.89
CA ASP A 100 -19.79 10.34 0.98
C ASP A 100 -20.67 10.47 -0.28
N LYS A 101 -21.83 9.81 -0.26
CA LYS A 101 -22.80 9.84 -1.37
C LYS A 101 -23.28 11.26 -1.74
N ASP A 102 -23.17 12.21 -0.81
CA ASP A 102 -23.62 13.59 -0.97
C ASP A 102 -22.45 14.54 -1.27
N GLY A 103 -21.24 14.02 -1.47
CA GLY A 103 -20.06 14.79 -1.85
C GLY A 103 -19.35 15.48 -0.66
N LEU A 104 -19.58 15.03 0.58
CA LEU A 104 -18.97 15.59 1.78
C LEU A 104 -17.79 14.73 2.27
N TYR A 105 -16.72 15.37 2.72
CA TYR A 105 -15.52 14.73 3.25
C TYR A 105 -15.47 14.80 4.79
N SER A 106 -15.12 13.71 5.45
CA SER A 106 -14.85 13.71 6.89
C SER A 106 -13.56 14.47 7.24
N GLY A 107 -13.41 14.91 8.49
CA GLY A 107 -12.16 15.43 9.06
C GLY A 107 -12.09 16.95 9.17
N TYR A 108 -12.63 17.68 8.20
CA TYR A 108 -12.53 19.14 8.11
C TYR A 108 -13.88 19.80 7.90
N SER A 109 -14.09 20.99 8.48
CA SER A 109 -15.28 21.80 8.18
C SER A 109 -14.86 23.04 7.37
N GLN A 110 -15.40 23.18 6.16
CA GLN A 110 -15.18 24.33 5.27
C GLN A 110 -16.52 24.79 4.67
N GLN A 111 -16.54 25.92 3.93
CA GLN A 111 -17.78 26.51 3.39
C GLN A 111 -18.61 25.53 2.56
N ASN A 112 -17.97 24.70 1.73
CA ASN A 112 -18.58 23.67 0.90
C ASN A 112 -18.57 22.26 1.52
N ASN A 113 -18.17 22.15 2.80
CA ASN A 113 -18.03 20.88 3.52
C ASN A 113 -18.34 21.07 5.02
N GLN A 114 -19.49 21.68 5.33
CA GLN A 114 -19.83 22.09 6.69
C GLN A 114 -20.13 20.89 7.60
N GLY A 115 -19.74 21.00 8.87
CA GLY A 115 -20.13 20.05 9.92
C GLY A 115 -19.35 18.73 9.93
N GLN A 116 -18.26 18.63 9.17
CA GLN A 116 -17.50 17.37 9.05
C GLN A 116 -16.22 17.31 9.90
N ALA A 117 -15.92 18.37 10.66
CA ALA A 117 -14.75 18.42 11.53
C ALA A 117 -14.74 17.26 12.55
N GLY A 118 -13.58 16.60 12.72
CA GLY A 118 -13.39 15.50 13.67
C GLY A 118 -14.04 14.16 13.29
N GLN A 119 -14.84 14.12 12.21
CA GLN A 119 -15.38 12.87 11.67
C GLN A 119 -14.29 12.05 11.00
N THR A 120 -14.46 10.73 10.94
CA THR A 120 -13.44 9.82 10.40
C THR A 120 -13.93 8.93 9.26
N TYR A 121 -15.22 8.95 8.91
CA TYR A 121 -15.82 8.03 7.93
C TYR A 121 -15.11 8.09 6.57
N LEU A 122 -15.15 6.99 5.83
CA LEU A 122 -14.64 6.87 4.45
C LEU A 122 -13.15 7.24 4.30
N ARG A 123 -12.40 7.04 5.38
CA ARG A 123 -10.96 7.17 5.48
C ARG A 123 -10.37 5.97 6.19
N GLY A 124 -9.26 5.47 5.68
CA GLY A 124 -8.50 4.44 6.36
C GLY A 124 -7.24 4.07 5.59
N TYR A 125 -6.45 3.21 6.19
CA TYR A 125 -5.30 2.61 5.55
C TYR A 125 -5.24 1.11 5.79
N GLN A 126 -4.54 0.42 4.91
CA GLN A 126 -4.23 -1.01 4.99
C GLN A 126 -2.79 -1.25 4.53
N PHE A 127 -2.27 -2.43 4.83
CA PHE A 127 -0.98 -2.89 4.34
C PHE A 127 -1.18 -3.94 3.25
N ALA A 128 -0.40 -3.82 2.19
CA ALA A 128 -0.46 -4.75 1.06
C ALA A 128 -0.02 -6.16 1.49
N ASP A 129 -0.76 -7.18 1.07
CA ASP A 129 -0.42 -8.58 1.33
C ASP A 129 0.73 -9.07 0.42
N ALA A 130 1.03 -10.38 0.44
CA ALA A 130 2.06 -10.99 -0.39
C ALA A 130 1.82 -10.84 -1.91
N ASN A 131 0.58 -10.56 -2.33
CA ASN A 131 0.21 -10.29 -3.73
C ASN A 131 0.25 -8.79 -4.06
N GLY A 132 0.68 -7.96 -3.11
CA GLY A 132 0.67 -6.50 -3.22
C GLY A 132 -0.71 -5.90 -3.03
N GLU A 133 -1.68 -6.65 -2.51
CA GLU A 133 -3.08 -6.23 -2.49
C GLU A 133 -3.49 -5.63 -1.14
N VAL A 134 -4.19 -4.50 -1.18
CA VAL A 134 -5.00 -3.98 -0.06
C VAL A 134 -6.47 -4.06 -0.40
N GLN A 135 -7.32 -4.21 0.62
CA GLN A 135 -8.77 -4.24 0.45
C GLN A 135 -9.46 -3.30 1.42
N PHE A 136 -10.49 -2.61 0.95
CA PHE A 136 -11.35 -1.74 1.74
C PHE A 136 -12.82 -2.05 1.46
N GLU A 137 -13.63 -2.02 2.52
CA GLU A 137 -15.09 -2.05 2.45
C GLU A 137 -15.59 -0.61 2.67
N THR A 138 -16.21 -0.05 1.65
CA THR A 138 -16.67 1.33 1.66
C THR A 138 -18.00 1.48 0.92
N ILE A 139 -18.42 2.71 0.63
CA ILE A 139 -19.55 3.01 -0.24
C ILE A 139 -19.07 3.64 -1.55
N PHE A 140 -19.85 3.46 -2.61
CA PHE A 140 -19.61 4.15 -3.87
C PHE A 140 -19.73 5.67 -3.67
N PRO A 141 -18.72 6.48 -4.05
CA PRO A 141 -18.72 7.90 -3.74
C PRO A 141 -19.80 8.65 -4.53
N GLY A 142 -20.28 9.74 -3.94
CA GLY A 142 -21.02 10.75 -4.68
C GLY A 142 -20.11 11.59 -5.56
N TRP A 143 -20.60 12.77 -5.92
CA TRP A 143 -19.84 13.80 -6.61
C TRP A 143 -20.13 15.19 -6.02
N TYR A 144 -19.22 16.12 -6.27
CA TYR A 144 -19.33 17.53 -5.87
C TYR A 144 -18.89 18.43 -7.02
N ASN A 145 -19.38 19.67 -7.03
CA ASN A 145 -19.13 20.60 -8.14
C ASN A 145 -17.63 20.82 -8.37
N GLY A 146 -17.23 20.80 -9.63
CA GLY A 146 -15.87 21.09 -10.07
C GLY A 146 -14.93 19.88 -10.13
N ARG A 147 -15.37 18.69 -9.73
CA ARG A 147 -14.59 17.44 -9.86
C ARG A 147 -15.47 16.26 -10.28
N ILE A 148 -14.92 15.33 -11.05
CA ILE A 148 -15.54 14.02 -11.32
C ILE A 148 -15.50 13.16 -10.06
N CYS A 149 -16.42 12.20 -9.90
CA CYS A 149 -16.34 11.19 -8.83
C CYS A 149 -14.96 10.50 -8.80
N HIS A 150 -14.34 10.47 -7.62
CA HIS A 150 -13.02 9.87 -7.41
C HIS A 150 -12.81 9.36 -5.98
N ILE A 151 -11.79 8.53 -5.81
CA ILE A 151 -11.22 8.14 -4.52
C ILE A 151 -9.75 8.55 -4.53
N HIS A 152 -9.30 9.21 -3.47
CA HIS A 152 -7.89 9.52 -3.30
C HIS A 152 -7.16 8.33 -2.68
N PHE A 153 -5.88 8.17 -3.03
CA PHE A 153 -5.00 7.26 -2.32
C PHE A 153 -3.58 7.77 -2.20
N GLN A 154 -2.87 7.28 -1.19
CA GLN A 154 -1.43 7.45 -1.02
C GLN A 154 -0.78 6.09 -0.80
N VAL A 155 0.43 5.92 -1.28
CA VAL A 155 1.27 4.74 -1.01
C VAL A 155 2.51 5.20 -0.25
N TYR A 156 2.80 4.52 0.85
CA TYR A 156 4.03 4.70 1.62
C TYR A 156 4.82 3.41 1.63
N VAL A 157 6.12 3.53 1.41
CA VAL A 157 7.10 2.47 1.58
C VAL A 157 7.97 2.89 2.75
N SER A 158 7.95 2.18 3.88
CA SER A 158 8.82 2.50 5.02
C SER A 158 8.57 3.88 5.64
N SER A 159 7.31 4.32 5.72
CA SER A 159 6.92 5.70 6.10
C SER A 159 7.36 6.77 5.11
N VAL A 160 8.16 6.42 4.10
CA VAL A 160 8.50 7.32 3.00
C VAL A 160 7.35 7.33 2.03
N TYR A 161 6.91 8.54 1.72
CA TYR A 161 5.89 8.78 0.72
C TYR A 161 6.38 8.34 -0.66
N ALA A 162 5.70 7.37 -1.27
CA ALA A 162 6.08 6.79 -2.56
C ALA A 162 5.18 7.26 -3.70
N ALA A 163 3.88 7.47 -3.43
CA ALA A 163 2.96 8.00 -4.41
C ALA A 163 1.74 8.66 -3.76
N ILE A 164 1.14 9.58 -4.50
CA ILE A 164 -0.22 10.06 -4.28
C ILE A 164 -0.93 10.12 -5.62
N SER A 165 -2.18 9.70 -5.64
CA SER A 165 -2.97 9.81 -6.83
C SER A 165 -4.45 9.79 -6.50
N GLN A 166 -5.25 9.77 -7.54
CA GLN A 166 -6.69 9.65 -7.48
C GLN A 166 -7.12 8.59 -8.48
N LEU A 167 -8.14 7.81 -8.14
CA LEU A 167 -8.78 6.89 -9.07
C LEU A 167 -10.19 7.35 -9.38
N THR A 168 -10.66 6.99 -10.57
CA THR A 168 -12.03 7.22 -11.05
C THR A 168 -12.55 5.97 -11.76
N PHE A 169 -13.75 6.03 -12.33
CA PHE A 169 -14.49 4.86 -12.82
C PHE A 169 -15.02 5.07 -14.24
N PRO A 170 -15.30 3.99 -15.00
CA PRO A 170 -16.00 4.07 -16.28
C PRO A 170 -17.31 4.84 -16.16
N LEU A 171 -17.48 5.86 -17.01
CA LEU A 171 -18.57 6.84 -16.91
C LEU A 171 -19.96 6.21 -17.00
N ASP A 172 -20.12 5.24 -17.90
CA ASP A 172 -21.36 4.51 -18.12
C ASP A 172 -21.76 3.69 -16.89
N ILE A 173 -20.83 2.91 -16.34
CA ILE A 173 -21.07 2.07 -15.16
C ILE A 173 -21.32 2.95 -13.93
N LYS A 174 -20.49 3.97 -13.70
CA LYS A 174 -20.66 4.94 -12.62
C LYS A 174 -22.04 5.60 -12.67
N ASN A 175 -22.42 6.17 -13.81
CA ASN A 175 -23.69 6.89 -13.91
C ASN A 175 -24.89 5.95 -13.81
N LYS A 176 -24.75 4.69 -14.25
CA LYS A 176 -25.77 3.67 -14.02
C LYS A 176 -26.01 3.41 -12.53
N ILE A 177 -24.97 3.39 -11.69
CA ILE A 177 -25.13 3.25 -10.23
C ILE A 177 -26.03 4.35 -9.67
N TYR A 178 -25.79 5.61 -10.08
CA TYR A 178 -26.61 6.73 -9.63
C TYR A 178 -28.07 6.63 -10.11
N THR A 179 -28.28 6.25 -11.37
CA THR A 179 -29.63 6.07 -11.92
C THR A 179 -30.40 4.94 -11.23
N ASP A 180 -29.76 3.78 -11.05
CA ASP A 180 -30.39 2.60 -10.44
C ASP A 180 -30.68 2.82 -8.93
N ASN A 181 -30.00 3.76 -8.29
CA ASN A 181 -30.12 4.07 -6.86
C ASN A 181 -30.52 5.54 -6.62
N SER A 182 -31.44 6.06 -7.44
CA SER A 182 -31.83 7.48 -7.44
C SER A 182 -32.40 8.01 -6.12
N SER A 183 -33.01 7.15 -5.29
CA SER A 183 -33.46 7.51 -3.94
C SER A 183 -32.31 7.73 -2.96
N LEU A 184 -31.15 7.08 -3.20
CA LEU A 184 -29.96 7.18 -2.37
C LEU A 184 -29.03 8.30 -2.87
N TYR A 185 -28.81 8.38 -4.19
CA TYR A 185 -27.99 9.39 -4.85
C TYR A 185 -28.86 10.48 -5.50
N THR A 186 -29.39 11.38 -4.67
CA THR A 186 -30.37 12.39 -5.08
C THR A 186 -29.82 13.47 -6.02
N LYS A 187 -28.49 13.63 -6.10
CA LYS A 187 -27.83 14.50 -7.09
C LYS A 187 -27.88 13.95 -8.52
N GLY A 188 -28.17 12.65 -8.69
CA GLY A 188 -28.21 11.99 -9.98
C GLY A 188 -26.84 11.82 -10.62
N ALA A 189 -26.83 11.71 -11.95
CA ALA A 189 -25.63 11.48 -12.75
C ALA A 189 -24.58 12.57 -12.52
N ASP A 190 -23.31 12.17 -12.53
CA ASP A 190 -22.18 13.10 -12.42
C ASP A 190 -22.05 13.89 -13.73
N PRO A 191 -22.19 15.23 -13.70
CA PRO A 191 -22.14 16.06 -14.90
C PRO A 191 -20.71 16.24 -15.44
N MET A 192 -19.67 15.88 -14.68
CA MET A 192 -18.28 16.04 -15.08
C MET A 192 -17.82 14.92 -16.01
N SER A 193 -17.10 15.30 -17.07
CA SER A 193 -16.41 14.35 -17.95
C SER A 193 -14.94 14.22 -17.56
N LEU A 194 -14.31 13.08 -17.87
CA LEU A 194 -12.88 12.86 -17.62
C LEU A 194 -12.00 13.90 -18.32
N ASN A 195 -12.37 14.32 -19.54
CA ASN A 195 -11.62 15.31 -20.32
C ASN A 195 -11.82 16.75 -19.83
N SER A 196 -12.73 16.98 -18.88
CA SER A 196 -13.01 18.30 -18.30
C SER A 196 -12.53 18.43 -16.85
N ASP A 197 -12.24 17.31 -16.20
CA ASP A 197 -11.70 17.32 -14.84
C ASP A 197 -10.21 17.68 -14.86
N MET A 198 -9.83 18.68 -14.07
CA MET A 198 -8.46 19.20 -14.05
C MET A 198 -7.38 18.22 -13.57
N ILE A 199 -7.76 17.07 -12.99
CA ILE A 199 -6.86 16.00 -12.54
C ILE A 199 -6.74 14.87 -13.55
N PHE A 200 -7.77 14.64 -14.37
CA PHE A 200 -7.81 13.48 -15.27
C PHE A 200 -7.66 13.87 -16.75
N ALA A 201 -7.83 15.14 -17.09
CA ALA A 201 -7.84 15.61 -18.49
C ALA A 201 -6.49 15.46 -19.21
N ASP A 202 -5.39 15.32 -18.49
CA ASP A 202 -4.05 15.06 -19.03
C ASP A 202 -3.72 13.56 -19.20
N GLY A 203 -4.54 12.66 -18.64
CA GLY A 203 -4.53 11.23 -18.95
C GLY A 203 -4.91 10.34 -17.77
N TYR A 204 -6.00 9.58 -17.90
CA TYR A 204 -6.58 8.76 -16.83
C TYR A 204 -6.41 7.24 -16.97
N ALA A 205 -5.67 6.78 -17.99
CA ALA A 205 -5.63 5.35 -18.34
C ALA A 205 -5.17 4.45 -17.17
N TYR A 206 -4.23 4.94 -16.35
CA TYR A 206 -3.69 4.22 -15.19
C TYR A 206 -4.40 4.56 -13.86
N GLN A 207 -5.43 5.40 -13.91
CA GLN A 207 -6.24 5.82 -12.76
C GLN A 207 -7.71 5.37 -12.90
N LEU A 208 -8.06 4.68 -13.99
CA LEU A 208 -9.40 4.17 -14.25
C LEU A 208 -9.56 2.79 -13.60
N ALA A 209 -10.14 2.76 -12.41
CA ALA A 209 -10.44 1.51 -11.71
C ALA A 209 -11.54 0.75 -12.45
N SER A 210 -11.35 -0.56 -12.61
CA SER A 210 -12.43 -1.45 -13.02
C SER A 210 -13.58 -1.39 -12.00
N LEU A 211 -14.81 -1.62 -12.47
CA LEU A 211 -16.00 -1.55 -11.63
C LEU A 211 -17.00 -2.60 -12.11
N THR A 212 -17.24 -3.62 -11.28
CA THR A 212 -18.09 -4.78 -11.64
C THR A 212 -19.13 -5.04 -10.55
N PRO A 213 -20.38 -5.38 -10.89
CA PRO A 213 -21.38 -5.75 -9.88
C PRO A 213 -20.92 -6.93 -9.04
N ASN A 214 -21.06 -6.84 -7.72
CA ASN A 214 -20.80 -7.94 -6.81
C ASN A 214 -22.11 -8.72 -6.61
N LEU A 215 -22.18 -9.91 -7.20
CA LEU A 215 -23.39 -10.74 -7.20
C LEU A 215 -23.61 -11.51 -5.89
N LYS A 216 -22.61 -11.54 -5.01
CA LYS A 216 -22.65 -12.34 -3.77
C LYS A 216 -23.26 -11.54 -2.63
N ASP A 217 -22.75 -10.33 -2.43
CA ASP A 217 -23.08 -9.49 -1.27
C ASP A 217 -23.84 -8.21 -1.68
N GLY A 218 -24.10 -8.04 -2.99
CA GLY A 218 -24.66 -6.83 -3.57
C GLY A 218 -23.60 -5.72 -3.73
N GLY A 219 -23.97 -4.62 -4.38
CA GLY A 219 -23.03 -3.52 -4.64
C GLY A 219 -22.03 -3.84 -5.75
N TYR A 220 -20.79 -3.36 -5.59
CA TYR A 220 -19.75 -3.41 -6.63
C TYR A 220 -18.37 -3.77 -6.07
N ASP A 221 -17.59 -4.46 -6.89
CA ASP A 221 -16.15 -4.63 -6.71
C ASP A 221 -15.42 -3.62 -7.61
N ALA A 222 -14.42 -2.94 -7.06
CA ALA A 222 -13.50 -2.11 -7.81
C ALA A 222 -12.06 -2.58 -7.66
N TYR A 223 -11.32 -2.55 -8.76
CA TYR A 223 -9.91 -2.93 -8.78
C TYR A 223 -9.07 -1.97 -9.60
N LEU A 224 -7.92 -1.58 -9.05
CA LEU A 224 -6.87 -0.82 -9.74
C LEU A 224 -5.49 -1.38 -9.40
N GLU A 225 -4.65 -1.56 -10.41
CA GLU A 225 -3.22 -1.83 -10.23
C GLU A 225 -2.45 -0.51 -10.25
N VAL A 226 -1.57 -0.32 -9.27
CA VAL A 226 -0.83 0.92 -9.01
C VAL A 226 0.65 0.61 -9.05
N THR A 227 1.35 1.15 -10.04
CA THR A 227 2.81 1.06 -10.09
C THR A 227 3.46 2.21 -9.34
N ILE A 228 4.41 1.91 -8.46
CA ILE A 228 5.24 2.90 -7.77
C ILE A 228 6.73 2.69 -8.06
N GLN A 229 7.57 3.67 -7.71
CA GLN A 229 9.02 3.54 -7.84
C GLN A 229 9.54 2.43 -6.90
N GLY A 230 10.43 1.57 -7.42
CA GLY A 230 11.14 0.56 -6.64
C GLY A 230 10.99 -0.87 -7.17
N ASN A 231 11.77 -1.76 -6.58
CA ASN A 231 11.85 -3.19 -6.85
C ASN A 231 10.95 -3.87 -5.82
N GLY A 232 9.91 -4.58 -6.25
CA GLY A 232 9.07 -5.43 -5.38
C GLY A 232 9.81 -6.65 -4.85
N MET A 233 10.96 -6.44 -4.19
CA MET A 233 11.70 -7.49 -3.51
C MET A 233 11.15 -7.75 -2.10
N THR A 234 10.72 -8.98 -1.96
CA THR A 234 10.50 -9.77 -0.75
C THR A 234 11.76 -9.88 0.11
N GLY A 235 11.68 -9.48 1.38
CA GLY A 235 12.64 -9.86 2.43
C GLY A 235 13.27 -8.68 3.16
N LEU A 236 12.82 -8.46 4.40
CA LEU A 236 13.47 -7.68 5.47
C LEU A 236 13.60 -6.14 5.33
N ALA A 237 13.34 -5.52 4.18
CA ALA A 237 13.31 -4.06 4.11
C ALA A 237 11.90 -3.52 4.38
N ASN A 238 11.70 -3.10 5.64
CA ASN A 238 10.76 -2.07 6.08
C ASN A 238 9.32 -2.49 6.38
N LEU A 239 9.17 -3.19 7.51
CA LEU A 239 7.89 -3.35 8.21
C LEU A 239 7.47 -2.00 8.81
N GLU A 240 6.58 -1.30 8.11
CA GLU A 240 5.70 -0.32 8.74
C GLU A 240 4.78 -1.03 9.76
N PRO A 241 4.39 -0.38 10.86
CA PRO A 241 3.96 -1.06 12.08
C PRO A 241 2.71 -1.93 11.84
N GLU A 242 2.90 -3.25 11.81
CA GLU A 242 1.87 -4.27 12.03
C GLU A 242 1.39 -4.26 13.48
N ASN A 243 1.40 -3.12 14.17
CA ASN A 243 1.04 -3.12 15.57
C ASN A 243 -0.48 -3.16 15.77
N TYR A 244 -1.34 -2.95 14.75
CA TYR A 244 -2.82 -3.01 14.86
C TYR A 244 -3.41 -2.28 16.09
N GLY A 245 -2.77 -1.20 16.58
CA GLY A 245 -3.15 -0.55 17.84
C GLY A 245 -3.04 -1.46 19.07
N GLN A 246 -2.16 -2.45 19.04
CA GLN A 246 -1.88 -3.44 20.09
C GLN A 246 -0.68 -3.02 20.94
N PHE A 247 0.23 -2.26 20.34
CA PHE A 247 1.36 -1.65 21.02
C PHE A 247 1.87 -0.43 20.27
N SER A 248 2.67 0.43 20.90
CA SER A 248 3.35 1.56 20.25
C SER A 248 4.85 1.45 20.51
N LEU A 249 5.64 1.15 19.48
CA LEU A 249 7.11 1.18 19.54
C LEU A 249 7.61 2.62 19.41
N LYS A 250 8.40 3.09 20.38
CA LYS A 250 9.00 4.43 20.36
C LYS A 250 10.45 4.37 19.87
N GLN A 251 10.96 5.53 19.48
CA GLN A 251 12.37 5.68 19.12
C GLN A 251 13.25 5.37 20.33
N ASN A 252 14.36 4.67 20.11
CA ASN A 252 15.33 4.43 21.17
C ASN A 252 15.92 5.76 21.68
N TYR A 253 16.32 5.81 22.94
CA TYR A 253 16.94 6.99 23.54
C TYR A 253 18.10 6.59 24.47
N PRO A 254 19.29 7.20 24.32
CA PRO A 254 19.65 8.19 23.31
C PRO A 254 19.69 7.60 21.88
N ASN A 255 19.39 8.46 20.90
CA ASN A 255 19.60 8.22 19.47
C ASN A 255 20.07 9.55 18.81
N PRO A 256 21.33 9.67 18.34
CA PRO A 256 22.33 8.61 18.21
C PRO A 256 22.79 8.01 19.55
N TYR A 257 23.10 6.72 19.56
CA TYR A 257 23.61 6.02 20.75
C TYR A 257 25.14 5.85 20.67
N ILE A 258 25.80 5.65 21.81
CA ILE A 258 27.24 5.33 21.87
C ILE A 258 27.43 3.86 22.27
N ALA A 259 27.15 3.53 23.53
CA ALA A 259 27.30 2.17 24.06
C ALA A 259 25.97 1.58 24.54
N GLU A 260 25.10 2.44 25.06
CA GLU A 260 23.84 2.05 25.68
C GLU A 260 22.69 2.84 25.09
N THR A 261 21.53 2.20 24.99
CA THR A 261 20.28 2.85 24.61
C THR A 261 19.09 2.14 25.25
N VAL A 262 17.96 2.82 25.33
CA VAL A 262 16.70 2.28 25.84
C VAL A 262 15.69 2.27 24.71
N ILE A 263 14.99 1.15 24.53
CA ILE A 263 13.88 1.03 23.58
C ILE A 263 12.57 1.13 24.37
N PRO A 264 11.85 2.27 24.30
CA PRO A 264 10.55 2.43 24.94
C PRO A 264 9.44 1.87 24.05
N PHE A 265 8.44 1.26 24.66
CA PHE A 265 7.21 0.88 23.98
C PHE A 265 6.02 0.89 24.94
N ILE A 266 4.81 0.95 24.40
CA ILE A 266 3.57 0.90 25.16
C ILE A 266 2.80 -0.34 24.73
N LEU A 267 2.35 -1.17 25.66
CA LEU A 267 1.49 -2.33 25.39
C LEU A 267 0.03 -1.99 25.71
N GLU A 268 -0.89 -2.28 24.80
CA GLU A 268 -2.34 -2.11 25.04
C GLU A 268 -2.98 -3.34 25.71
N TYR A 269 -2.28 -4.48 25.66
CA TYR A 269 -2.68 -5.74 26.28
C TYR A 269 -1.49 -6.39 26.98
N GLN A 270 -1.76 -7.20 28.00
CA GLN A 270 -0.73 -8.08 28.54
C GLN A 270 -0.20 -8.98 27.42
N SER A 271 1.12 -8.98 27.22
CA SER A 271 1.74 -9.55 26.02
C SER A 271 3.07 -10.22 26.32
N ASP A 272 3.40 -11.24 25.52
CA ASP A 272 4.77 -11.73 25.38
C ASP A 272 5.47 -10.87 24.32
N VAL A 273 6.72 -10.50 24.56
CA VAL A 273 7.48 -9.57 23.72
C VAL A 273 8.84 -10.16 23.36
N GLN A 274 9.19 -10.10 22.08
CA GLN A 274 10.51 -10.46 21.57
C GLN A 274 11.10 -9.25 20.83
N LEU A 275 12.25 -8.77 21.29
CA LEU A 275 13.03 -7.75 20.62
C LEU A 275 14.21 -8.41 19.90
N GLU A 276 14.36 -8.13 18.63
CA GLU A 276 15.49 -8.61 17.82
C GLU A 276 16.26 -7.43 17.21
N LEU A 277 17.58 -7.56 17.11
CA LEU A 277 18.47 -6.59 16.46
C LEU A 277 19.05 -7.16 15.18
N TYR A 278 19.10 -6.33 14.14
CA TYR A 278 19.59 -6.65 12.81
C TYR A 278 20.61 -5.60 12.35
N ASN A 279 21.63 -6.02 11.60
CA ASN A 279 22.44 -5.08 10.80
C ASN A 279 21.67 -4.60 9.56
N LEU A 280 22.27 -3.67 8.80
CA LEU A 280 21.66 -3.11 7.60
C LEU A 280 21.57 -4.11 6.44
N GLU A 281 22.34 -5.20 6.48
CA GLU A 281 22.25 -6.33 5.57
C GLU A 281 21.12 -7.32 5.94
N GLY A 282 20.37 -7.05 7.02
CA GLY A 282 19.25 -7.88 7.46
C GLY A 282 19.65 -9.15 8.22
N GLN A 283 20.92 -9.29 8.62
CA GLN A 283 21.39 -10.39 9.47
C GLN A 283 21.00 -10.12 10.93
N LYS A 284 20.38 -11.12 11.58
CA LYS A 284 20.04 -11.04 13.00
C LYS A 284 21.29 -11.18 13.87
N LEU A 285 21.51 -10.21 14.74
CA LEU A 285 22.68 -10.12 15.63
C LEU A 285 22.33 -10.43 17.09
N TYR A 286 21.11 -10.11 17.52
CA TYR A 286 20.68 -10.27 18.91
C TYR A 286 19.18 -10.52 19.00
N SER A 287 18.76 -11.20 20.08
CA SER A 287 17.36 -11.42 20.42
C SER A 287 17.19 -11.51 21.94
N ILE A 288 16.17 -10.84 22.46
CA ILE A 288 15.74 -10.93 23.85
C ILE A 288 14.22 -11.12 23.91
N ARG A 289 13.77 -12.00 24.80
CA ARG A 289 12.36 -12.29 25.02
C ARG A 289 11.98 -11.98 26.46
N LYS A 290 10.81 -11.36 26.65
CA LYS A 290 10.16 -11.08 27.93
C LYS A 290 8.71 -11.53 27.85
N ASP A 291 8.31 -12.48 28.68
CA ASP A 291 6.95 -13.02 28.68
C ASP A 291 6.06 -12.27 29.67
N GLN A 292 4.75 -12.23 29.38
CA GLN A 292 3.71 -11.73 30.28
C GLN A 292 3.91 -10.30 30.79
N LEU A 293 4.45 -9.41 29.95
CA LEU A 293 4.59 -8.00 30.29
C LEU A 293 3.22 -7.33 30.47
N ALA A 294 3.12 -6.48 31.49
CA ALA A 294 1.90 -5.77 31.81
C ALA A 294 1.56 -4.69 30.77
N ILE A 295 0.28 -4.31 30.73
CA ILE A 295 -0.24 -3.18 29.96
C ILE A 295 0.47 -1.88 30.37
N GLY A 296 0.66 -0.98 29.41
CA GLY A 296 1.24 0.35 29.63
C GLY A 296 2.69 0.44 29.19
N HIS A 297 3.41 1.40 29.77
CA HIS A 297 4.78 1.73 29.39
C HIS A 297 5.76 0.63 29.79
N GLN A 298 6.60 0.24 28.85
CA GLN A 298 7.63 -0.79 29.00
C GLN A 298 8.93 -0.31 28.36
N GLU A 299 10.04 -0.85 28.86
CA GLU A 299 11.38 -0.52 28.37
C GLU A 299 12.28 -1.77 28.27
N ILE A 300 13.11 -1.78 27.23
CA ILE A 300 14.24 -2.70 27.11
C ILE A 300 15.52 -1.87 27.03
N LYS A 301 16.39 -2.05 28.03
CA LYS A 301 17.73 -1.45 28.05
C LYS A 301 18.68 -2.33 27.24
N LEU A 302 19.47 -1.72 26.37
CA LEU A 302 20.48 -2.38 25.58
C LEU A 302 21.86 -1.79 25.91
N ASN A 303 22.84 -2.65 26.10
CA ASN A 303 24.25 -2.29 26.18
C ASN A 303 25.00 -3.05 25.08
N LEU A 304 25.33 -2.34 24.00
CA LEU A 304 25.83 -2.92 22.77
C LEU A 304 27.30 -3.36 22.93
N ASN A 305 28.06 -2.70 23.80
CA ASN A 305 29.40 -3.12 24.20
C ASN A 305 29.38 -4.47 24.91
N ALA A 306 28.45 -4.67 25.85
CA ALA A 306 28.27 -5.94 26.54
C ALA A 306 27.84 -7.07 25.59
N LEU A 307 27.08 -6.72 24.54
CA LEU A 307 26.70 -7.63 23.46
C LEU A 307 27.81 -7.87 22.43
N ARG A 308 28.95 -7.18 22.53
CA ARG A 308 30.07 -7.22 21.58
C ARG A 308 29.64 -6.87 20.14
N LEU A 309 28.69 -5.96 20.00
CA LEU A 309 28.24 -5.43 18.72
C LEU A 309 29.05 -4.18 18.37
N PRO A 310 29.51 -4.01 17.11
CA PRO A 310 30.25 -2.82 16.70
C PRO A 310 29.41 -1.54 16.80
N LEU A 311 30.07 -0.38 16.78
CA LEU A 311 29.39 0.93 16.75
C LEU A 311 28.93 1.24 15.32
N GLU A 312 27.73 0.81 14.95
CA GLU A 312 27.17 0.92 13.61
C GLU A 312 25.65 1.16 13.66
N ASN A 313 25.02 1.48 12.54
CA ASN A 313 23.55 1.60 12.53
C ASN A 313 22.90 0.21 12.58
N TYR A 314 21.80 0.10 13.31
CA TYR A 314 21.04 -1.15 13.44
C TYR A 314 19.55 -0.91 13.25
N VAL A 315 18.82 -1.98 12.93
CA VAL A 315 17.37 -2.03 12.99
C VAL A 315 16.96 -2.90 14.17
N TYR A 316 16.07 -2.40 15.02
CA TYR A 316 15.44 -3.19 16.07
C TYR A 316 13.98 -3.47 15.72
N GLN A 317 13.57 -4.73 15.85
CA GLN A 317 12.20 -5.18 15.64
C GLN A 317 11.62 -5.65 16.97
N LEU A 318 10.44 -5.17 17.31
CA LEU A 318 9.64 -5.64 18.42
C LEU A 318 8.49 -6.50 17.88
N GLU A 319 8.46 -7.76 18.26
CA GLU A 319 7.31 -8.66 18.12
C GLU A 319 6.54 -8.69 19.45
N VAL A 320 5.22 -8.52 19.37
CA VAL A 320 4.30 -8.53 20.49
C VAL A 320 3.24 -9.60 20.21
N LYS A 321 3.13 -10.59 21.10
CA LYS A 321 2.13 -11.64 21.05
C LYS A 321 1.15 -11.47 22.19
N ASN A 322 -0.14 -11.39 21.87
CA ASN A 322 -1.20 -11.30 22.85
C ASN A 322 -2.45 -12.07 22.39
N ARG A 323 -3.56 -11.91 23.12
CA ARG A 323 -4.84 -12.59 22.81
C ARG A 323 -5.40 -12.30 21.41
N ASN A 324 -5.01 -11.18 20.79
CA ASN A 324 -5.47 -10.76 19.47
C ASN A 324 -4.56 -11.23 18.33
N GLY A 325 -3.40 -11.84 18.62
CA GLY A 325 -2.48 -12.34 17.60
C GLY A 325 -1.00 -12.02 17.87
N ILE A 326 -0.22 -12.00 16.79
CA ILE A 326 1.20 -11.65 16.78
C ILE A 326 1.38 -10.41 15.90
N PHE A 327 2.09 -9.41 16.42
CA PHE A 327 2.19 -8.07 15.86
C PHE A 327 3.65 -7.63 15.85
N ARG A 328 4.11 -6.94 14.79
CA ARG A 328 5.51 -6.52 14.68
C ARG A 328 5.64 -5.04 14.32
N SER A 329 6.71 -4.41 14.81
CA SER A 329 7.10 -3.06 14.43
C SER A 329 8.61 -2.96 14.53
N CYS A 330 9.25 -2.22 13.62
CA CYS A 330 10.67 -1.97 13.69
C CYS A 330 11.00 -0.48 13.61
N LYS A 331 12.17 -0.12 14.11
CA LYS A 331 12.76 1.22 14.01
C LYS A 331 14.28 1.11 13.86
N MET A 332 14.88 2.14 13.29
CA MET A 332 16.33 2.24 13.16
C MET A 332 16.92 2.89 14.41
N MET A 333 18.07 2.41 14.88
CA MET A 333 18.92 3.10 15.84
C MET A 333 20.24 3.50 15.18
N THR A 334 20.63 4.75 15.37
CA THR A 334 21.79 5.36 14.72
C THR A 334 22.95 5.42 15.69
N ALA A 335 24.14 5.01 15.25
CA ALA A 335 25.37 5.17 16.03
C ALA A 335 25.83 6.64 16.04
N ALA A 336 26.40 7.09 17.16
CA ALA A 336 27.09 8.38 17.21
C ALA A 336 28.39 8.32 16.40
N ASN A 337 28.71 9.41 15.71
CA ASN A 337 29.95 9.56 14.93
C ASN A 337 31.20 9.65 15.79
#